data_AF-A0A957Q3W2-F1
#
_entry.id   AF-A0A957Q3W2-F1
#
_cell.length_a   1.000
_cell.length_b   1.000
_cell.length_c   1.000
_cell.angle_alpha   90.00
_cell.angle_beta   90.00
_cell.angle_gamma   90.00
#
_symmetry.space_group_name_H-M   'P 1'
#
loop_
_entity.id
_entity.type
_entity.pdbx_description
1 polymer ?
#
loop_
_entity_poly.entity_id
_entity_poly.type
_entity_poly.pdbx_seq_one_letter_code
_entity_poly.pdbx_strand_id
1 'polypeptide(L)'
;MLANERTITRPYIMDKSMGAAVDLDAIDLPTTNADGLPVIDLTQEQKYLFDLRGWLMIPGVLSEDEAAEMRDFALRLHNEPESFPEHERNALGGPLQRLADHPQVVGFMNEFVAYPGLSSQECYGFRQESCHLFYRSQGQGKFGPHNGSGMLRFPGDSHTYHCIPGKANAG
;
A
#
# COMPACT_ATOMS: atom_id res chain seq x y z
N MET A 1 -39.18 20.52 21.07
CA MET A 1 -37.96 20.96 20.37
C MET A 1 -37.49 19.79 19.53
N LEU A 2 -37.60 19.87 18.21
CA LEU A 2 -37.02 18.89 17.30
C LEU A 2 -35.50 19.09 17.32
N ALA A 3 -34.75 18.01 17.55
CA ALA A 3 -33.29 18.04 17.51
C ALA A 3 -32.87 18.52 16.11
N ASN A 4 -32.06 19.57 16.05
CA ASN A 4 -31.53 20.11 14.81
C ASN A 4 -30.76 18.99 14.10
N GLU A 5 -31.26 18.56 12.95
CA GLU A 5 -30.72 17.45 12.17
C GLU A 5 -29.30 17.86 11.73
N ARG A 6 -28.27 17.24 12.31
CA ARG A 6 -26.89 17.53 11.94
C ARG A 6 -26.65 16.95 10.55
N THR A 7 -26.71 17.81 9.54
CA THR A 7 -26.32 17.45 8.17
C THR A 7 -24.80 17.31 8.12
N ILE A 8 -24.31 16.08 8.20
CA ILE A 8 -22.88 15.78 8.02
C ILE A 8 -22.62 15.77 6.51
N THR A 9 -22.19 16.91 5.96
CA THR A 9 -21.86 17.05 4.53
C THR A 9 -20.44 16.62 4.19
N ARG A 10 -19.57 16.52 5.22
CA ARG A 10 -18.16 16.15 5.09
C ARG A 10 -17.75 15.27 6.28
N PRO A 11 -16.96 14.20 6.05
CA PRO A 11 -16.47 13.38 7.15
C PRO A 11 -15.51 14.19 8.03
N TYR A 12 -15.71 14.13 9.34
CA TYR A 12 -14.76 14.68 10.30
C TYR A 12 -13.65 13.67 10.54
N ILE A 13 -12.47 13.94 10.00
CA ILE A 13 -11.30 13.06 10.13
C ILE A 13 -10.32 13.71 11.11
N MET A 14 -9.99 13.01 12.19
CA MET A 14 -8.95 13.47 13.12
C MET A 14 -7.57 13.29 12.47
N ASP A 15 -6.75 14.34 12.58
CA ASP A 15 -5.36 14.31 12.16
C ASP A 15 -4.53 13.38 13.08
N LYS A 16 -3.38 12.90 12.57
CA LYS A 16 -2.45 12.01 13.31
C LYS A 16 -1.90 12.67 14.59
N SER A 17 -1.97 13.99 14.71
CA SER A 17 -1.61 14.75 15.92
C SER A 17 -2.67 14.72 17.05
N MET A 18 -3.84 14.10 16.83
CA MET A 18 -4.99 14.03 17.76
C MET A 18 -5.53 15.39 18.27
N GLY A 19 -5.03 16.51 17.74
CA GLY A 19 -5.37 17.86 18.20
C GLY A 19 -6.13 18.72 17.19
N ALA A 20 -6.18 18.32 15.92
CA ALA A 20 -6.81 19.08 14.84
C ALA A 20 -7.58 18.17 13.87
N ALA A 21 -8.58 18.74 13.20
CA ALA A 21 -9.21 18.10 12.05
C ALA A 21 -8.24 18.13 10.86
N VAL A 22 -8.25 17.07 10.04
CA VAL A 22 -7.56 17.10 8.75
C VAL A 22 -8.26 18.14 7.87
N ASP A 23 -7.50 19.09 7.34
CA ASP A 23 -7.99 19.97 6.27
C ASP A 23 -8.03 19.17 4.96
N LEU A 24 -9.22 18.68 4.63
CA LEU A 24 -9.45 17.88 3.41
C LEU A 24 -9.18 18.68 2.14
N ASP A 25 -9.33 20.01 2.18
CA ASP A 25 -9.12 20.89 1.02
C ASP A 25 -7.62 21.17 0.78
N ALA A 26 -6.76 20.89 1.78
CA ALA A 26 -5.31 21.01 1.68
C ALA A 26 -4.59 19.68 1.36
N ILE A 27 -5.34 18.58 1.17
CA ILE A 27 -4.75 17.28 0.85
C ILE A 27 -4.22 17.30 -0.59
N ASP A 28 -2.90 17.22 -0.74
CA ASP A 28 -2.22 17.14 -2.02
C ASP A 28 -1.58 15.74 -2.19
N LEU A 29 -2.39 14.77 -2.63
CA LEU A 29 -1.93 13.40 -2.91
C LEU A 29 -1.47 13.29 -4.37
N PRO A 30 -0.39 12.54 -4.67
CA PRO A 30 0.06 12.29 -6.03
C PRO A 30 -1.07 11.78 -6.92
N THR A 31 -1.21 12.43 -8.07
CA THR A 31 -2.16 12.03 -9.13
C THR A 31 -1.53 11.16 -10.20
N THR A 32 -0.20 11.08 -10.22
CA THR A 32 0.57 10.18 -11.08
C THR A 32 1.66 9.44 -10.29
N ASN A 33 2.13 8.31 -10.80
CA ASN A 33 3.33 7.66 -10.27
C ASN A 33 4.63 8.31 -10.83
N ALA A 34 5.80 7.74 -10.52
CA ALA A 34 7.09 8.27 -10.97
C ALA A 34 7.27 8.21 -12.50
N ASP A 35 6.56 7.30 -13.17
CA ASP A 35 6.55 7.18 -14.64
C ASP A 35 5.51 8.12 -15.31
N GLY A 36 4.79 8.93 -14.53
CA GLY A 36 3.75 9.82 -15.03
C GLY A 36 2.43 9.12 -15.38
N LEU A 37 2.26 7.86 -14.99
CA LEU A 37 1.01 7.12 -15.18
C LEU A 37 -0.04 7.58 -14.16
N PRO A 38 -1.30 7.78 -14.57
CA PRO A 38 -2.35 8.25 -13.68
C PRO A 38 -2.63 7.23 -12.58
N VAL A 39 -2.69 7.69 -11.33
CA VAL A 39 -3.08 6.88 -10.17
C VAL A 39 -4.48 6.34 -10.37
N ILE A 40 -4.71 5.10 -9.92
CA ILE A 40 -5.98 4.42 -10.08
C ILE A 40 -6.67 4.32 -8.71
N ASP A 41 -7.70 5.13 -8.54
CA ASP A 41 -8.50 5.17 -7.32
C ASP A 41 -9.27 3.86 -7.10
N LEU A 42 -9.37 3.47 -5.82
CA LEU A 42 -10.23 2.38 -5.40
C LEU A 42 -11.71 2.75 -5.59
N THR A 43 -12.48 1.79 -6.10
CA THR A 43 -13.94 1.89 -6.10
C THR A 43 -14.50 1.86 -4.69
N GLN A 44 -15.71 2.39 -4.49
CA GLN A 44 -16.37 2.36 -3.18
C GLN A 44 -16.60 0.93 -2.67
N GLU A 45 -16.88 -0.03 -3.56
CA GLU A 45 -17.00 -1.43 -3.19
C GLU A 45 -15.66 -1.99 -2.68
N GLN A 46 -14.54 -1.69 -3.35
CA GLN A 46 -13.23 -2.10 -2.88
C GLN A 46 -12.89 -1.49 -1.52
N LYS A 47 -13.21 -0.21 -1.29
CA LYS A 47 -13.01 0.42 0.01
C LYS A 47 -13.80 -0.30 1.11
N TYR A 48 -15.09 -0.54 0.86
CA TYR A 48 -15.96 -1.29 1.76
C TYR A 48 -15.46 -2.72 2.03
N LEU A 49 -15.03 -3.44 1.00
CA LEU A 49 -14.52 -4.81 1.12
C LEU A 49 -13.21 -4.87 1.90
N PHE A 50 -12.34 -3.87 1.75
CA PHE A 50 -11.10 -3.78 2.52
C PHE A 50 -11.41 -3.51 4.00
N ASP A 51 -12.28 -2.54 4.31
CA ASP A 51 -12.71 -2.27 5.68
C ASP A 51 -13.35 -3.50 6.35
N LEU A 52 -14.12 -4.28 5.59
CA LEU A 52 -14.80 -5.48 6.10
C LEU A 52 -13.84 -6.65 6.35
N ARG A 53 -12.82 -6.84 5.50
CA ARG A 53 -12.01 -8.08 5.45
C ARG A 53 -10.54 -7.89 5.82
N GLY A 54 -10.02 -6.67 5.74
CA GLY A 54 -8.61 -6.35 5.85
C GLY A 54 -7.76 -6.75 4.65
N TRP A 55 -8.36 -7.18 3.53
CA TRP A 55 -7.66 -7.56 2.30
C TRP A 55 -8.52 -7.37 1.04
N LEU A 56 -7.85 -7.20 -0.11
CA LEU A 56 -8.47 -7.10 -1.43
C LEU A 56 -7.81 -8.05 -2.43
N MET A 57 -8.59 -8.52 -3.40
CA MET A 57 -8.09 -9.22 -4.59
C MET A 57 -8.54 -8.45 -5.82
N ILE A 58 -7.57 -7.95 -6.58
CA ILE A 58 -7.79 -7.21 -7.83
C ILE A 58 -7.18 -8.04 -8.95
N PRO A 59 -7.98 -8.68 -9.82
CA PRO A 59 -7.47 -9.50 -10.90
C PRO A 59 -6.92 -8.63 -12.03
N GLY A 60 -5.93 -9.15 -12.76
CA GLY A 60 -5.44 -8.53 -14.01
C GLY A 60 -4.81 -7.15 -13.83
N VAL A 61 -4.17 -6.89 -12.68
CA VAL A 61 -3.44 -5.63 -12.44
C VAL A 61 -2.28 -5.48 -13.43
N LEU A 62 -1.62 -6.59 -13.78
CA LEU A 62 -0.57 -6.66 -14.81
C LEU A 62 -1.13 -7.35 -16.04
N SER A 63 -0.69 -6.90 -17.22
CA SER A 63 -0.91 -7.63 -18.47
C SER A 63 -0.11 -8.95 -18.51
N GLU A 64 -0.47 -9.84 -19.43
CA GLU A 64 0.24 -11.12 -19.60
C GLU A 64 1.72 -10.91 -19.95
N ASP A 65 2.03 -9.94 -20.82
CA ASP A 65 3.39 -9.63 -21.24
C ASP A 65 4.23 -9.05 -20.09
N GLU A 66 3.66 -8.12 -19.31
CA GLU A 66 4.34 -7.57 -18.12
C GLU A 66 4.60 -8.65 -17.07
N ALA A 67 3.60 -9.49 -16.81
CA ALA A 67 3.73 -10.58 -15.86
C ALA A 67 4.79 -11.60 -16.31
N ALA A 68 4.85 -11.91 -17.61
CA ALA A 68 5.86 -12.81 -18.18
C ALA A 68 7.26 -12.21 -18.05
N GLU A 69 7.46 -10.96 -18.45
CA GLU A 69 8.74 -10.26 -18.35
C GLU A 69 9.25 -10.18 -16.90
N MET A 70 8.39 -9.76 -15.97
CA MET A 70 8.72 -9.66 -14.55
C MET A 70 9.05 -11.02 -13.94
N ARG A 71 8.33 -12.06 -14.34
CA ARG A 71 8.60 -13.44 -13.90
C ARG A 71 9.93 -13.94 -14.41
N ASP A 72 10.26 -13.73 -15.67
CA ASP A 72 11.53 -14.16 -16.26
C ASP A 72 12.70 -13.46 -15.57
N PHE A 73 12.58 -12.15 -15.32
CA PHE A 73 13.55 -11.41 -14.51
C PHE A 73 13.71 -11.99 -13.11
N ALA A 74 12.60 -12.24 -12.40
CA ALA A 74 12.62 -12.79 -11.04
C ALA A 74 13.28 -14.18 -10.97
N LEU A 75 12.97 -15.06 -11.94
CA LEU A 75 13.58 -16.39 -12.04
C LEU A 75 15.07 -16.30 -12.31
N ARG A 76 15.49 -15.42 -13.23
CA ARG A 76 16.90 -15.22 -13.53
C ARG A 76 17.64 -14.55 -12.37
N LEU A 77 17.01 -13.63 -11.64
CA LEU A 77 17.58 -13.00 -10.45
C LEU A 77 17.85 -14.05 -9.37
N HIS A 78 16.95 -15.03 -9.21
CA HIS A 78 17.13 -16.12 -8.25
C HIS A 78 18.24 -17.10 -8.67
N ASN A 79 18.26 -17.52 -9.93
CA ASN A 79 19.15 -18.59 -10.40
C ASN A 79 20.53 -18.10 -10.85
N GLU A 80 20.61 -16.89 -11.42
CA GLU A 80 21.78 -16.32 -12.08
C GLU A 80 21.94 -14.82 -11.75
N PRO A 81 21.99 -14.41 -10.47
CA PRO A 81 22.04 -12.99 -10.10
C PRO A 81 23.23 -12.25 -10.69
N GLU A 82 24.37 -12.92 -10.83
CA GLU A 82 25.60 -12.35 -11.41
C GLU A 82 25.45 -11.95 -12.89
N SER A 83 24.41 -12.46 -13.56
CA SER A 83 24.11 -12.13 -14.95
C SER A 83 23.51 -10.72 -15.12
N PHE A 84 23.15 -10.03 -14.04
CA PHE A 84 22.69 -8.63 -14.04
C PHE A 84 23.80 -7.67 -13.60
N PRO A 85 23.73 -6.38 -13.97
CA PRO A 85 24.52 -5.33 -13.36
C PRO A 85 24.26 -5.27 -11.84
N GLU A 86 25.29 -4.97 -11.04
CA GLU A 86 25.22 -4.98 -9.57
C GLU A 86 24.01 -4.21 -8.99
N HIS A 87 23.69 -3.04 -9.54
CA HIS A 87 22.59 -2.19 -9.09
C HIS A 87 21.19 -2.77 -9.37
N GLU A 88 21.06 -3.77 -10.24
CA GLU A 88 19.80 -4.46 -10.55
C GLU A 88 19.66 -5.81 -9.85
N ARG A 89 20.68 -6.26 -9.09
CA ARG A 89 20.68 -7.57 -8.40
C ARG A 89 19.85 -7.57 -7.12
N ASN A 90 18.62 -7.07 -7.18
CA ASN A 90 17.73 -6.96 -6.04
C ASN A 90 16.25 -6.99 -6.48
N ALA A 91 15.34 -7.13 -5.52
CA ALA A 91 13.90 -7.26 -5.77
C ALA A 91 13.22 -5.96 -6.28
N LEU A 92 13.97 -4.86 -6.39
CA LEU A 92 13.59 -3.60 -7.04
C LEU A 92 14.50 -3.35 -8.25
N GLY A 93 15.01 -4.40 -8.89
CA GLY A 93 15.82 -4.32 -10.10
C GLY A 93 14.98 -4.42 -11.37
N GLY A 94 15.46 -3.77 -12.44
CA GLY A 94 14.93 -3.92 -13.78
C GLY A 94 13.40 -3.75 -13.87
N PRO A 95 12.67 -4.67 -14.54
CA PRO A 95 11.23 -4.53 -14.76
C PRO A 95 10.40 -4.55 -13.47
N LEU A 96 10.94 -5.05 -12.35
CA LEU A 96 10.24 -5.10 -11.05
C LEU A 96 10.12 -3.72 -10.39
N GLN A 97 10.90 -2.72 -10.80
CA GLN A 97 10.79 -1.35 -10.27
C GLN A 97 9.39 -0.78 -10.42
N ARG A 98 8.72 -1.09 -11.54
CA ARG A 98 7.33 -0.68 -11.83
C ARG A 98 6.32 -1.16 -10.78
N LEU A 99 6.65 -2.19 -9.99
CA LEU A 99 5.78 -2.68 -8.92
C LEU A 99 5.86 -1.82 -7.66
N ALA A 100 6.95 -1.06 -7.46
CA ALA A 100 7.17 -0.27 -6.26
C ALA A 100 6.13 0.86 -6.10
N ASP A 101 5.72 1.45 -7.22
CA ASP A 101 4.74 2.53 -7.28
C ASP A 101 3.73 2.35 -8.43
N HIS A 102 3.34 1.10 -8.69
CA HIS A 102 2.29 0.80 -9.65
C HIS A 102 1.03 1.65 -9.37
N PRO A 103 0.32 2.20 -10.37
CA PRO A 103 -0.79 3.13 -10.13
C PRO A 103 -1.88 2.65 -9.17
N GLN A 104 -2.25 1.36 -9.22
CA GLN A 104 -3.18 0.73 -8.28
C GLN A 104 -2.61 0.64 -6.85
N VAL A 105 -1.31 0.43 -6.70
CA VAL A 105 -0.64 0.43 -5.38
C VAL A 105 -0.63 1.85 -4.83
N VAL A 106 -0.25 2.85 -5.63
CA VAL A 106 -0.28 4.26 -5.20
C VAL A 106 -1.69 4.68 -4.80
N GLY A 107 -2.72 4.33 -5.57
CA GLY A 107 -4.12 4.62 -5.23
C GLY A 107 -4.55 3.97 -3.91
N PHE A 108 -4.13 2.72 -3.68
CA PHE A 108 -4.35 2.05 -2.41
C PHE A 108 -3.64 2.73 -1.23
N MET A 109 -2.37 3.10 -1.41
CA MET A 109 -1.58 3.74 -0.38
C MET A 109 -2.09 5.16 -0.08
N ASN A 110 -2.50 5.92 -1.09
CA ASN A 110 -3.14 7.23 -0.97
C ASN A 110 -4.41 7.15 -0.12
N GLU A 111 -5.24 6.11 -0.31
CA GLU A 111 -6.47 5.93 0.45
C GLU A 111 -6.22 5.56 1.91
N PHE A 112 -5.38 4.57 2.17
CA PHE A 112 -5.36 3.89 3.48
C PHE A 112 -4.14 4.19 4.36
N VAL A 113 -3.02 4.61 3.77
CA VAL A 113 -1.71 4.66 4.45
C VAL A 113 -1.11 6.06 4.46
N ALA A 114 -1.26 6.80 3.37
CA ALA A 114 -0.62 8.09 3.15
C ALA A 114 -0.91 9.06 4.30
N TYR A 115 0.10 9.83 4.67
CA TYR A 115 -0.05 10.97 5.55
C TYR A 115 -0.08 12.25 4.71
N PRO A 116 -1.24 12.92 4.58
CA PRO A 116 -1.38 14.10 3.73
C PRO A 116 -0.41 15.23 4.08
N GLY A 117 -0.07 15.40 5.37
CA GLY A 117 0.85 16.46 5.80
C GLY A 117 2.30 16.30 5.34
N LEU A 118 2.68 15.15 4.77
CA LEU A 118 4.00 14.90 4.16
C LEU A 118 3.87 14.54 2.67
N SER A 119 2.68 14.69 2.10
CA SER A 119 2.41 14.38 0.70
C SER A 119 2.43 15.64 -0.15
N SER A 120 2.83 15.50 -1.40
CA SER A 120 2.64 16.50 -2.45
C SER A 120 2.59 15.78 -3.81
N GLN A 121 2.35 16.51 -4.90
CA GLN A 121 2.47 15.91 -6.25
C GLN A 121 3.86 15.30 -6.56
N GLU A 122 4.92 15.71 -5.85
CA GLU A 122 6.30 15.22 -6.05
C GLU A 122 6.77 14.26 -4.93
N CYS A 123 5.93 14.02 -3.92
CA CYS A 123 6.32 13.26 -2.73
C CYS A 123 5.17 12.37 -2.25
N TYR A 124 5.40 11.06 -2.24
CA TYR A 124 4.45 10.11 -1.65
C TYR A 124 4.31 10.36 -0.13
N GLY A 125 3.08 10.41 0.36
CA GLY A 125 2.77 10.47 1.80
C GLY A 125 3.06 9.16 2.56
N PHE A 126 3.76 8.21 1.95
CA PHE A 126 4.11 6.89 2.48
C PHE A 126 5.53 6.50 2.02
N ARG A 127 6.11 5.49 2.67
CA ARG A 127 7.42 4.95 2.28
C ARG A 127 7.36 3.44 2.16
N GLN A 128 8.16 2.89 1.25
CA GLN A 128 8.42 1.46 1.24
C GLN A 128 9.33 1.10 2.41
N GLU A 129 8.96 0.07 3.17
CA GLU A 129 9.78 -0.43 4.28
C GLU A 129 10.82 -1.44 3.78
N SER A 130 10.37 -2.46 3.05
CA SER A 130 11.21 -3.53 2.53
C SER A 130 10.62 -4.07 1.22
N CYS A 131 11.46 -4.77 0.45
CA CYS A 131 11.06 -5.47 -0.77
C CYS A 131 11.79 -6.81 -0.84
N HIS A 132 11.06 -7.87 -1.15
CA HIS A 132 11.57 -9.24 -1.12
C HIS A 132 11.06 -10.04 -2.32
N LEU A 133 11.96 -10.83 -2.92
CA LEU A 133 11.60 -11.85 -3.90
C LEU A 133 11.38 -13.18 -3.17
N PHE A 134 10.21 -13.78 -3.35
CA PHE A 134 9.92 -15.11 -2.83
C PHE A 134 9.92 -16.15 -3.96
N TYR A 135 10.90 -17.05 -3.92
CA TYR A 135 10.95 -18.24 -4.77
C TYR A 135 10.76 -19.48 -3.90
N ARG A 136 9.90 -20.42 -4.32
CA ARG A 136 9.64 -21.66 -3.60
C ARG A 136 9.56 -22.84 -4.57
N SER A 137 10.28 -23.91 -4.26
CA SER A 137 10.13 -25.20 -4.94
C SER A 137 8.94 -26.00 -4.39
N GLN A 138 8.48 -27.00 -5.13
CA GLN A 138 7.44 -27.90 -4.66
C GLN A 138 7.82 -28.51 -3.29
N GLY A 139 6.89 -28.45 -2.33
CA GLY A 139 7.11 -28.94 -0.96
C GLY A 139 7.89 -27.99 -0.04
N GLN A 140 8.39 -26.85 -0.54
CA GLN A 140 8.98 -25.81 0.31
C GLN A 140 7.92 -24.86 0.86
N GLY A 141 8.11 -24.48 2.12
CA GLY A 141 7.23 -23.59 2.86
C GLY A 141 6.34 -24.35 3.84
N LYS A 142 6.35 -23.90 5.10
CA LYS A 142 5.31 -24.23 6.07
C LYS A 142 4.57 -22.93 6.34
N PHE A 143 3.31 -22.86 5.91
CA PHE A 143 2.47 -21.72 6.27
C PHE A 143 1.85 -21.98 7.64
N GLY A 144 2.17 -21.12 8.60
CA GLY A 144 1.41 -20.96 9.83
C GLY A 144 0.70 -19.61 9.78
N PRO A 145 -0.54 -19.49 10.31
CA PRO A 145 -1.18 -18.20 10.48
C PRO A 145 -0.26 -17.29 11.30
N HIS A 146 0.15 -16.19 10.69
CA HIS A 146 0.87 -15.09 11.34
C HIS A 146 0.17 -13.81 10.91
N ASN A 147 0.12 -12.83 11.81
CA ASN A 147 -0.48 -11.54 11.54
C ASN A 147 0.58 -10.45 11.65
N GLY A 148 0.51 -9.46 10.75
CA GLY A 148 0.89 -8.10 11.13
C GLY A 148 0.03 -7.72 12.34
N SER A 149 0.64 -7.12 13.36
CA SER A 149 0.05 -6.98 14.69
C SER A 149 -1.44 -6.59 14.66
N GLY A 150 -2.26 -7.40 15.33
CA GLY A 150 -3.70 -7.21 15.38
C GLY A 150 -4.12 -6.12 16.38
N MET A 151 -5.32 -5.60 16.20
CA MET A 151 -5.99 -4.52 16.95
C MET A 151 -6.03 -4.69 18.49
N LEU A 152 -5.63 -5.84 19.03
CA LEU A 152 -5.71 -6.20 20.45
C LEU A 152 -4.51 -7.06 20.88
N ARG A 153 -3.35 -6.45 21.14
CA ARG A 153 -2.21 -7.15 21.76
C ARG A 153 -2.00 -6.76 23.23
N PHE A 154 -1.52 -7.75 23.98
CA PHE A 154 -1.11 -7.61 25.37
C PHE A 154 0.16 -6.74 25.50
N PRO A 155 0.44 -6.16 26.68
CA PRO A 155 1.63 -5.33 26.89
C PRO A 155 2.93 -6.09 26.53
N GLY A 156 3.77 -5.50 25.67
CA GLY A 156 5.11 -6.00 25.36
C GLY A 156 5.39 -6.37 23.89
N ASP A 157 4.43 -6.20 22.96
CA ASP A 157 4.72 -6.34 21.53
C ASP A 157 5.17 -5.02 20.90
N SER A 158 6.19 -5.08 20.02
CA SER A 158 6.88 -3.91 19.47
C SER A 158 6.45 -3.51 18.06
N HIS A 159 5.54 -4.26 17.43
CA HIS A 159 4.92 -3.85 16.17
C HIS A 159 3.48 -3.50 16.49
N THR A 160 3.10 -2.23 16.44
CA THR A 160 1.72 -1.80 16.71
C THR A 160 1.08 -1.32 15.43
N TYR A 161 -0.01 -1.98 15.01
CA TYR A 161 -0.86 -1.43 13.95
C TYR A 161 -2.01 -0.67 14.58
N HIS A 162 -2.07 0.64 14.35
CA HIS A 162 -3.14 1.50 14.82
C HIS A 162 -4.17 1.65 13.71
N CYS A 163 -5.30 0.94 13.84
CA CYS A 163 -6.43 1.04 12.93
C CYS A 163 -7.47 2.01 13.52
N ILE A 164 -7.70 3.13 12.83
CA ILE A 164 -8.79 4.07 13.07
C ILE A 164 -9.72 3.93 11.84
N PRO A 165 -11.05 4.09 11.92
CA PRO A 165 -11.90 3.99 10.74
C PRO A 165 -11.36 4.82 9.55
N GLY A 166 -11.06 4.14 8.43
CA GLY A 166 -10.46 4.74 7.23
C GLY A 166 -8.94 4.99 7.26
N LYS A 167 -8.20 4.54 8.29
CA LYS A 167 -6.74 4.72 8.41
C LYS A 167 -6.06 3.55 9.08
N ALA A 168 -4.93 3.12 8.53
CA ALA A 168 -4.02 2.16 9.18
C ALA A 168 -2.63 2.77 9.33
N ASN A 169 -2.00 2.59 10.50
CA ASN A 169 -0.61 2.96 10.73
C ASN A 169 0.15 1.75 11.27
N ALA A 170 1.43 1.63 10.95
CA ALA A 170 2.35 0.65 11.51
C ALA A 170 3.54 1.37 12.17
N GLY A 171 3.89 0.99 13.40
CA GLY A 171 5.01 1.55 14.17
C GLY A 171 5.37 0.70 15.37
#